data_AF-I8TMF2-F1
#
_entry.id   AF-I8TMF2-F1
#
_cell.length_a   1.000
_cell.length_b   1.000
_cell.length_c   1.000
_cell.angle_alpha   90.00
_cell.angle_beta   90.00
_cell.angle_gamma   90.00
#
_symmetry.space_group_name_H-M   'P 1'
#
loop_
_entity.id
_entity.type
_entity.pdbx_description
1 polymer ?
#
loop_
_entity_poly.entity_id
_entity_poly.type
_entity_poly.pdbx_seq_one_letter_code
_entity_poly.pdbx_strand_id
1 'polypeptide(L)'
;MNEGIGRIKRSLYQSYHESWRACIASYKSESRPFLADAIIANPLAHAHIHCAERLSIPLHIMSAMIWSPTKEFPHPLAHIDGSEDMDQVMANVLSYALVEETIWKTYRQHVLGCQSISSATGGRLMIDNDIPHTYFCPEVLVSRPGDWDDMISMPSYSSSHYEDKSLTNGGQIRRATFSQRRKRNIAQRKI
;
A
#
# COMPACT_ATOMS: atom_id res chain seq x y z
N MET A 1 12.16 13.53 26.42
CA MET A 1 10.99 13.22 25.57
C MET A 1 11.12 13.75 24.12
N ASN A 2 11.81 14.87 23.86
CA ASN A 2 11.91 15.45 22.50
C ASN A 2 12.89 14.76 21.54
N GLU A 3 13.92 14.06 22.04
CA GLU A 3 14.92 13.41 21.16
C GLU A 3 14.34 12.26 20.33
N GLY A 4 13.44 11.45 20.90
CA GLY A 4 12.83 10.32 20.19
C GLY A 4 11.98 10.78 19.00
N ILE A 5 11.16 11.82 19.20
CA ILE A 5 10.34 12.41 18.15
C ILE A 5 11.24 13.01 17.05
N GLY A 6 12.34 13.67 17.41
CA GLY A 6 13.31 14.21 16.45
C GLY A 6 13.96 13.12 15.58
N ARG A 7 14.28 11.96 16.15
CA ARG A 7 14.83 10.81 15.42
C ARG A 7 13.81 10.21 14.45
N ILE A 8 12.56 10.05 14.88
CA ILE A 8 11.46 9.55 14.04
C ILE A 8 11.23 10.49 12.84
N LYS A 9 11.15 11.80 13.08
CA LYS A 9 11.03 12.81 12.00
C LYS A 9 12.12 12.66 10.95
N ARG A 10 13.38 12.58 11.40
CA ARG A 10 14.54 12.46 10.50
C ARG A 10 14.50 11.16 9.71
N SER A 11 14.16 10.05 10.36
CA SER A 11 14.06 8.74 9.69
C SER A 11 12.96 8.72 8.62
N LEU A 12 11.78 9.24 8.92
CA LEU A 12 10.67 9.33 7.97
C LEU A 12 11.02 10.25 6.79
N TYR A 13 11.63 11.40 7.06
CA TYR A 13 12.08 12.31 6.01
C TYR A 13 13.16 11.67 5.11
N GLN A 14 14.12 10.95 5.71
CA GLN A 14 15.14 10.24 4.96
C GLN A 14 14.52 9.15 4.08
N SER A 15 13.56 8.38 4.60
CA SER A 15 12.83 7.38 3.83
C SER A 15 12.13 7.99 2.62
N TYR A 16 11.47 9.13 2.80
CA TYR A 16 10.86 9.88 1.69
C TYR A 16 11.89 10.33 0.64
N HIS A 17 13.00 10.92 1.10
CA HIS A 17 14.05 11.40 0.21
C HIS A 17 14.69 10.27 -0.61
N GLU A 18 15.01 9.15 0.02
CA GLU A 18 15.56 7.98 -0.67
C GLU A 18 14.55 7.34 -1.63
N SER A 19 13.27 7.27 -1.24
CA SER A 19 12.20 6.77 -2.12
C SER A 19 12.05 7.66 -3.37
N TRP A 20 12.07 8.98 -3.19
CA TRP A 20 12.02 9.93 -4.31
C TRP A 20 13.23 9.76 -5.23
N ARG A 21 14.45 9.68 -4.66
CA ARG A 21 15.67 9.44 -5.43
C ARG A 21 15.62 8.14 -6.20
N ALA A 22 15.11 7.05 -5.61
CA ALA A 22 14.97 5.78 -6.30
C ALA A 22 14.09 5.87 -7.56
N CYS A 23 13.14 6.82 -7.61
CA CYS A 23 12.25 7.01 -8.74
C CYS A 23 12.85 7.84 -9.89
N ILE A 24 13.90 8.64 -9.63
CA ILE A 24 14.44 9.63 -10.60
C ILE A 24 15.96 9.63 -10.78
N ALA A 25 16.71 8.98 -9.89
CA ALA A 25 18.17 9.04 -9.90
C ALA A 25 18.75 8.12 -10.97
N SER A 26 19.71 8.64 -11.73
CA SER A 26 20.47 7.84 -12.70
C SER A 26 21.29 6.75 -12.01
N TYR A 27 21.34 5.57 -12.62
CA TYR A 27 22.15 4.45 -12.16
C TYR A 27 23.63 4.68 -12.48
N LYS A 28 24.52 4.44 -11.51
CA LYS A 28 25.99 4.37 -11.69
C LYS A 28 26.60 5.42 -12.63
N SER A 29 26.32 6.70 -12.41
CA SER A 29 26.87 7.84 -13.18
C SER A 29 26.61 7.81 -14.70
N GLU A 30 25.64 7.02 -15.16
CA GLU A 30 25.17 7.09 -16.53
C GLU A 30 24.57 8.48 -16.81
N SER A 31 24.89 9.07 -17.95
CA SER A 31 24.39 10.39 -18.35
C SER A 31 22.91 10.40 -18.72
N ARG A 32 22.28 9.22 -18.85
CA ARG A 32 20.86 9.11 -19.18
C ARG A 32 20.00 9.45 -17.95
N PRO A 33 18.97 10.30 -18.11
CA PRO A 33 18.00 10.52 -17.04
C PRO A 33 17.22 9.21 -16.79
N PHE A 34 16.93 8.93 -15.52
CA PHE A 34 16.04 7.84 -15.11
C PHE A 34 14.69 8.41 -14.68
N LEU A 35 13.62 7.73 -15.06
CA LEU A 35 12.28 7.95 -14.54
C LEU A 35 11.62 6.59 -14.44
N ALA A 36 11.14 6.24 -13.25
CA ALA A 36 10.41 4.99 -13.06
C ALA A 36 9.10 5.01 -13.84
N ASP A 37 8.78 3.92 -14.53
CA ASP A 37 7.47 3.74 -15.20
C ASP A 37 6.37 3.29 -14.23
N ALA A 38 6.75 2.68 -13.11
CA ALA A 38 5.87 2.18 -12.06
C ALA A 38 6.63 2.05 -10.74
N ILE A 39 5.91 2.06 -9.63
CA ILE A 39 6.45 1.82 -8.29
C ILE A 39 5.80 0.57 -7.69
N ILE A 40 6.62 -0.32 -7.13
CA ILE A 40 6.17 -1.44 -6.30
C ILE A 40 6.69 -1.19 -4.89
N ALA A 41 5.80 -1.13 -3.90
CA ALA A 41 6.18 -0.77 -2.54
C ALA A 41 5.48 -1.65 -1.49
N ASN A 42 6.09 -1.73 -0.32
CA ASN A 42 5.44 -2.28 0.88
C ASN A 42 4.44 -1.24 1.42
N PRO A 43 3.28 -1.65 1.98
CA PRO A 43 2.32 -0.75 2.63
C PRO A 43 2.95 0.21 3.65
N LEU A 44 3.96 -0.24 4.41
CA LEU A 44 4.71 0.58 5.38
C LEU A 44 5.58 1.67 4.74
N ALA A 45 5.74 1.65 3.42
CA ALA A 45 6.57 2.57 2.67
C ALA A 45 5.72 3.74 2.14
N HIS A 46 5.14 4.51 3.05
CA HIS A 46 4.15 5.57 2.80
C HIS A 46 4.61 6.70 1.85
N ALA A 47 5.93 6.88 1.70
CA ALA A 47 6.50 7.85 0.78
C ALA A 47 6.15 7.62 -0.69
N HIS A 48 5.96 6.37 -1.09
CA HIS A 48 5.80 5.98 -2.48
C HIS A 48 4.49 6.48 -3.10
N ILE A 49 3.45 6.67 -2.29
CA ILE A 49 2.15 7.19 -2.76
C ILE A 49 2.31 8.63 -3.24
N HIS A 50 3.02 9.46 -2.47
CA HIS A 50 3.33 10.82 -2.87
C HIS A 50 4.31 10.88 -4.06
N CYS A 51 5.26 9.95 -4.14
CA CYS A 51 6.16 9.85 -5.30
C CYS A 51 5.37 9.50 -6.56
N ALA A 52 4.50 8.49 -6.50
CA ALA A 52 3.66 8.03 -7.59
C ALA A 52 2.70 9.13 -8.08
N GLU A 53 2.04 9.83 -7.15
CA GLU A 53 1.14 10.95 -7.45
C GLU A 53 1.90 12.07 -8.19
N ARG A 54 3.05 12.47 -7.64
CA ARG A 54 3.85 13.58 -8.20
C ARG A 54 4.47 13.25 -9.55
N LEU A 55 4.86 12.00 -9.78
CA LEU A 55 5.40 11.54 -11.06
C LEU A 55 4.30 11.09 -12.04
N SER A 56 3.05 10.98 -11.57
CA SER A 56 1.91 10.48 -12.35
C SER A 56 2.13 9.08 -12.93
N ILE A 57 2.71 8.18 -12.12
CA ILE A 57 3.01 6.79 -12.48
C ILE A 57 2.22 5.81 -11.59
N PRO A 58 1.91 4.60 -12.09
CA PRO A 58 1.24 3.55 -11.29
C PRO A 58 2.03 3.17 -10.03
N LEU A 59 1.29 2.90 -8.96
CA LEU A 59 1.79 2.32 -7.71
C LEU A 59 1.08 0.98 -7.47
N HIS A 60 1.85 -0.03 -7.08
CA HIS A 60 1.34 -1.33 -6.63
C HIS A 60 1.88 -1.62 -5.23
N ILE A 61 1.01 -2.00 -4.31
CA ILE A 61 1.37 -2.39 -2.96
C ILE A 61 1.50 -3.90 -2.81
N MET A 62 2.66 -4.37 -2.39
CA MET A 62 2.99 -5.78 -2.25
C MET A 62 3.44 -6.07 -0.80
N SER A 63 2.80 -7.03 -0.14
CA SER A 63 3.06 -7.32 1.28
C SER A 63 2.88 -8.80 1.64
N ALA A 64 3.66 -9.28 2.61
CA ALA A 64 3.43 -10.59 3.23
C ALA A 64 2.38 -10.55 4.36
N MET A 65 2.07 -9.36 4.86
CA MET A 65 1.04 -9.13 5.88
C MET A 65 -0.19 -8.46 5.26
N ILE A 66 -1.35 -8.67 5.87
CA ILE A 66 -2.63 -8.10 5.45
C ILE A 66 -2.75 -6.66 5.96
N TRP A 67 -2.96 -5.71 5.06
CA TRP A 67 -3.14 -4.29 5.37
C TRP A 67 -4.48 -3.71 4.89
N SER A 68 -5.20 -4.47 4.04
CA SER A 68 -6.53 -4.09 3.58
C SER A 68 -7.58 -4.44 4.62
N PRO A 69 -8.54 -3.55 4.89
CA PRO A 69 -9.67 -3.83 5.77
C PRO A 69 -10.40 -5.11 5.38
N THR A 70 -10.79 -5.89 6.39
CA THR A 70 -11.69 -7.02 6.25
C THR A 70 -12.57 -7.16 7.48
N LYS A 71 -13.73 -7.76 7.29
CA LYS A 71 -14.67 -8.14 8.35
C LYS A 71 -14.24 -9.40 9.11
N GLU A 72 -13.33 -10.20 8.56
CA GLU A 72 -13.03 -11.55 9.07
C GLU A 72 -12.09 -11.57 10.28
N PHE A 73 -11.12 -10.67 10.34
CA PHE A 73 -10.14 -10.60 11.43
C PHE A 73 -9.65 -9.17 11.66
N PRO A 74 -9.14 -8.83 12.87
CA PRO A 74 -8.64 -7.50 13.16
C PRO A 74 -7.22 -7.27 12.60
N HIS A 75 -6.84 -6.00 12.46
CA HIS A 75 -5.52 -5.59 12.01
C HIS A 75 -4.44 -6.02 13.04
N PRO A 76 -3.33 -6.68 12.63
CA PRO A 76 -2.33 -7.23 13.55
C PRO A 76 -1.65 -6.23 14.49
N LEU A 77 -1.54 -4.96 14.05
CA LEU A 77 -0.96 -3.86 14.83
C LEU A 77 -1.97 -3.05 15.65
N ALA A 78 -3.26 -3.39 15.60
CA ALA A 78 -4.29 -2.69 16.35
C ALA A 78 -4.67 -3.48 17.60
N HIS A 79 -4.88 -2.77 18.69
CA HIS A 79 -5.53 -3.30 19.88
C HIS A 79 -6.79 -2.47 20.12
N ILE A 80 -7.96 -3.10 20.01
CA ILE A 80 -9.22 -2.47 20.36
C ILE A 80 -9.75 -3.22 21.57
N ASP A 81 -9.87 -2.51 22.69
CA ASP A 81 -10.59 -3.00 23.86
C ASP A 81 -12.06 -3.09 23.48
N GLY A 82 -12.57 -4.31 23.32
CA GLY A 82 -13.97 -4.54 22.97
C GLY A 82 -14.88 -4.02 24.09
N SER A 83 -15.81 -3.13 23.76
CA SER A 83 -16.96 -2.85 24.64
C SER A 83 -18.05 -3.89 24.39
N GLU A 84 -18.83 -4.23 25.42
CA GLU A 84 -19.91 -5.24 25.32
C GLU A 84 -20.92 -4.94 24.19
N ASP A 85 -21.06 -3.67 23.79
CA ASP A 85 -21.99 -3.20 22.75
C ASP A 85 -21.39 -3.14 21.32
N MET A 86 -20.11 -3.44 21.13
CA MET A 86 -19.47 -3.29 19.81
C MET A 86 -19.50 -4.61 19.03
N ASP A 87 -20.13 -4.58 17.85
CA ASP A 87 -20.12 -5.69 16.91
C ASP A 87 -18.69 -6.03 16.45
N GLN A 88 -18.32 -7.31 16.51
CA GLN A 88 -16.98 -7.80 16.17
C GLN A 88 -16.60 -7.46 14.73
N VAL A 89 -17.56 -7.50 13.81
CA VAL A 89 -17.33 -7.14 12.39
C VAL A 89 -16.96 -5.66 12.27
N MET A 90 -17.65 -4.80 13.00
CA MET A 90 -17.34 -3.37 13.06
C MET A 90 -15.97 -3.13 13.71
N ALA A 91 -15.66 -3.84 14.79
CA ALA A 91 -14.37 -3.77 15.47
C ALA A 91 -13.21 -4.14 14.52
N ASN A 92 -13.38 -5.21 13.74
CA ASN A 92 -12.39 -5.66 12.77
C ASN A 92 -12.13 -4.56 11.73
N VAL A 93 -13.15 -4.02 11.07
CA VAL A 93 -12.99 -2.95 10.08
C VAL A 93 -12.36 -1.68 10.70
N LEU A 94 -12.80 -1.31 11.90
CA LEU A 94 -12.28 -0.13 12.61
C LEU A 94 -10.79 -0.26 12.95
N SER A 95 -10.33 -1.47 13.25
CA SER A 95 -8.92 -1.73 13.58
C SER A 95 -7.97 -1.36 12.44
N TYR A 96 -8.37 -1.58 11.19
CA TYR A 96 -7.61 -1.16 10.01
C TYR A 96 -7.62 0.36 9.85
N ALA A 97 -8.79 0.99 10.01
CA ALA A 97 -8.92 2.44 9.89
C ALA A 97 -8.05 3.18 10.92
N LEU A 98 -7.98 2.69 12.16
CA LEU A 98 -7.14 3.27 13.23
C LEU A 98 -5.64 3.20 12.91
N VAL A 99 -5.17 2.08 12.36
CA VAL A 99 -3.77 1.92 11.99
C VAL A 99 -3.42 2.81 10.81
N GLU A 100 -4.26 2.82 9.78
CA GLU A 100 -4.06 3.66 8.59
C GLU A 100 -4.10 5.15 8.95
N GLU A 101 -5.03 5.58 9.82
CA GLU A 101 -5.05 6.94 10.34
C GLU A 101 -3.75 7.30 11.08
N THR A 102 -3.29 6.44 11.99
CA THR A 102 -2.08 6.68 12.79
C THR A 102 -0.86 6.86 11.90
N ILE A 103 -0.74 6.01 10.89
CA ILE A 103 0.28 6.09 9.85
C ILE A 103 0.23 7.44 9.13
N TRP A 104 -0.93 7.83 8.60
CA TRP A 104 -1.04 9.04 7.78
C TRP A 104 -0.88 10.31 8.57
N LYS A 105 -1.45 10.35 9.78
CA LYS A 105 -1.28 11.44 10.72
C LYS A 105 0.20 11.65 11.03
N THR A 106 0.92 10.57 11.33
CA THR A 106 2.36 10.63 11.61
C THR A 106 3.13 11.13 10.40
N TYR A 107 2.91 10.53 9.23
CA TYR A 107 3.62 10.89 8.01
C TYR A 107 3.39 12.35 7.58
N ARG A 108 2.14 12.82 7.56
CA ARG A 108 1.81 14.21 7.18
C ARG A 108 2.39 15.25 8.12
N GLN A 109 2.28 15.02 9.43
CA GLN A 109 2.79 15.96 10.42
C GLN A 109 4.31 16.01 10.45
N HIS A 110 4.98 14.87 10.22
CA HIS A 110 6.42 14.73 10.43
C HIS A 110 7.24 14.91 9.15
N VAL A 111 6.67 14.59 7.97
CA VAL A 111 7.36 14.65 6.67
C VAL A 111 6.87 15.81 5.83
N LEU A 112 5.55 15.95 5.65
CA LEU A 112 4.97 16.96 4.76
C LEU A 112 4.75 18.31 5.46
N GLY A 113 4.75 18.35 6.79
CA GLY A 113 4.42 19.55 7.58
C GLY A 113 2.97 20.01 7.39
N CYS A 114 2.10 19.14 6.86
CA CYS A 114 0.70 19.44 6.61
C CYS A 114 -0.17 19.16 7.83
N GLN A 115 -1.34 19.80 7.88
CA GLN A 115 -2.37 19.45 8.86
C GLN A 115 -2.78 17.98 8.72
N SER A 116 -3.14 17.36 9.84
CA SER A 116 -3.68 16.01 9.85
C SER A 116 -4.96 15.96 9.03
N ILE A 117 -5.12 14.91 8.22
CA ILE A 117 -6.39 14.61 7.57
C ILE A 117 -7.40 14.11 8.60
N SER A 118 -8.69 14.24 8.28
CA SER A 118 -9.74 13.65 9.11
C SER A 118 -9.54 12.13 9.22
N SER A 119 -9.85 11.57 10.38
CA SER A 119 -9.76 10.12 10.63
C SER A 119 -10.46 9.31 9.53
N ALA A 120 -11.66 9.74 9.12
CA ALA A 120 -12.44 9.11 8.06
C ALA A 120 -11.75 9.13 6.68
N THR A 121 -10.96 10.16 6.36
CA THR A 121 -10.19 10.25 5.12
C THR A 121 -8.89 9.46 5.21
N GLY A 122 -8.22 9.48 6.37
CA GLY A 122 -6.99 8.74 6.58
C GLY A 122 -7.19 7.24 6.56
N GLY A 123 -8.25 6.74 7.20
CA GLY A 123 -8.55 5.30 7.28
C GLY A 123 -9.06 4.65 6.00
N ARG A 124 -9.08 5.37 4.87
CA ARG A 124 -9.55 4.88 3.57
C ARG A 124 -8.69 5.37 2.41
N LEU A 125 -7.51 5.92 2.67
CA LEU A 125 -6.73 6.63 1.66
C LEU A 125 -6.22 5.67 0.59
N MET A 126 -5.80 4.47 0.97
CA MET A 126 -5.36 3.45 0.02
C MET A 126 -6.48 2.98 -0.90
N ILE A 127 -7.68 2.81 -0.33
CA ILE A 127 -8.88 2.36 -1.04
C ILE A 127 -9.39 3.45 -1.97
N ASP A 128 -9.51 4.69 -1.48
CA ASP A 128 -10.06 5.81 -2.25
C ASP A 128 -9.18 6.23 -3.45
N ASN A 129 -7.91 5.79 -3.48
CA ASN A 129 -6.99 5.97 -4.59
C ASN A 129 -6.93 4.78 -5.55
N ASP A 130 -7.77 3.75 -5.36
CA ASP A 130 -7.82 2.54 -6.20
C ASP A 130 -6.43 1.90 -6.40
N ILE A 131 -5.58 1.89 -5.36
CA ILE A 131 -4.22 1.37 -5.45
C ILE A 131 -4.29 -0.17 -5.46
N PRO A 132 -3.74 -0.88 -6.47
CA PRO A 132 -3.73 -2.34 -6.49
C PRO A 132 -2.86 -2.91 -5.36
N HIS A 133 -3.35 -3.96 -4.71
CA HIS A 133 -2.68 -4.65 -3.61
C HIS A 133 -2.43 -6.12 -3.95
N THR A 134 -1.30 -6.65 -3.51
CA THR A 134 -1.03 -8.09 -3.56
C THR A 134 -0.47 -8.59 -2.23
N TYR A 135 -1.13 -9.58 -1.67
CA TYR A 135 -0.78 -10.21 -0.41
C TYR A 135 -0.21 -11.61 -0.64
N PHE A 136 1.02 -11.86 -0.18
CA PHE A 136 1.70 -13.16 -0.29
C PHE A 136 1.48 -14.05 0.93
N CYS A 137 0.45 -13.78 1.72
CA CYS A 137 0.16 -14.60 2.89
C CYS A 137 -0.25 -16.00 2.41
N PRO A 138 0.37 -17.08 2.94
CA PRO A 138 -0.05 -18.44 2.63
C PRO A 138 -1.53 -18.66 2.96
N GLU A 139 -2.29 -19.29 2.06
CA GLU A 139 -3.72 -19.59 2.29
C GLU A 139 -3.96 -20.49 3.50
N VAL A 140 -2.98 -21.35 3.83
CA VAL A 140 -3.03 -22.19 5.03
C VAL A 140 -3.03 -21.36 6.33
N LEU A 141 -2.52 -20.13 6.28
CA LEU A 141 -2.51 -19.22 7.42
C LEU A 141 -3.72 -18.27 7.40
N VAL A 142 -4.04 -17.71 6.23
CA VAL A 142 -5.16 -16.77 6.06
C VAL A 142 -5.82 -17.05 4.72
N SER A 143 -7.08 -17.52 4.74
CA SER A 143 -7.90 -17.60 3.55
C SER A 143 -8.20 -16.20 3.01
N ARG A 144 -8.30 -16.07 1.68
CA ARG A 144 -8.70 -14.80 1.06
C ARG A 144 -10.10 -14.40 1.58
N PRO A 145 -10.24 -13.22 2.20
CA PRO A 145 -11.54 -12.75 2.66
C PRO A 145 -12.54 -12.54 1.53
N GLY A 146 -13.81 -12.88 1.78
CA GLY A 146 -14.89 -12.76 0.80
C GLY A 146 -15.32 -11.33 0.50
N ASP A 147 -14.93 -10.37 1.34
CA ASP A 147 -15.29 -8.96 1.24
C ASP A 147 -14.26 -8.09 0.47
N TRP A 148 -13.22 -8.70 -0.09
CA TRP A 148 -12.22 -8.01 -0.90
C TRP A 148 -12.61 -7.85 -2.36
N ASP A 149 -12.24 -6.71 -2.92
CA ASP A 149 -12.42 -6.41 -4.34
C ASP A 149 -11.39 -7.08 -5.25
N ASP A 150 -11.55 -6.88 -6.56
CA ASP A 150 -10.64 -7.37 -7.59
C ASP A 150 -9.29 -6.63 -7.62
N MET A 151 -9.15 -5.48 -6.93
CA MET A 151 -7.89 -4.73 -6.84
C MET A 151 -6.95 -5.35 -5.82
N ILE A 152 -7.46 -6.15 -4.90
CA ILE A 152 -6.68 -6.94 -3.95
C ILE A 152 -6.51 -8.34 -4.50
N SER A 153 -5.27 -8.77 -4.71
CA SER A 153 -4.91 -10.12 -5.14
C SER A 153 -4.22 -10.89 -4.02
N MET A 154 -4.59 -12.16 -3.84
CA MET A 154 -3.87 -13.09 -2.96
C MET A 154 -3.56 -14.33 -3.78
N PRO A 155 -2.29 -14.58 -4.14
CA PRO A 155 -1.93 -15.75 -4.90
C PRO A 155 -2.16 -16.99 -4.03
N SER A 156 -3.06 -17.86 -4.46
CA SER A 156 -3.21 -19.18 -3.85
C SER A 156 -1.96 -20.01 -4.19
N TYR A 157 -1.17 -20.38 -3.18
CA TYR A 157 -0.18 -21.44 -3.36
C TYR A 157 -0.92 -22.77 -3.37
N SER A 158 -1.63 -23.05 -4.46
CA SER A 158 -2.15 -24.39 -4.69
C SER A 158 -0.95 -25.28 -5.01
N SER A 159 -0.62 -26.21 -4.10
CA SER A 159 0.50 -27.16 -4.24
C SER A 159 0.29 -28.20 -5.37
N SER A 160 -0.57 -27.92 -6.36
CA SER A 160 -0.88 -28.83 -7.46
C SER A 160 -0.29 -28.29 -8.76
N HIS A 161 0.72 -29.00 -9.25
CA HIS A 161 1.44 -28.86 -10.53
C HIS A 161 2.71 -27.99 -10.53
N TYR A 162 3.73 -28.45 -9.79
CA TYR A 162 5.10 -28.42 -10.30
C TYR A 162 5.28 -29.62 -11.27
N GLU A 163 4.59 -29.61 -12.42
CA GLU A 163 5.08 -30.36 -13.57
C GLU A 163 5.83 -29.38 -14.45
N ASP A 164 7.15 -29.56 -14.47
CA ASP A 164 8.05 -28.98 -15.45
C ASP A 164 7.61 -29.47 -16.85
N LYS A 165 6.89 -28.61 -17.58
CA LYS A 165 6.79 -28.69 -19.04
C LYS A 165 7.45 -27.46 -19.61
N SER A 166 8.77 -27.55 -19.68
CA SER A 166 9.58 -26.90 -20.71
C SER A 166 8.82 -26.71 -22.03
N LEU A 167 8.87 -25.48 -22.53
CA LEU A 167 8.82 -25.12 -23.94
C LEU A 167 7.79 -25.88 -24.79
N THR A 168 6.59 -25.34 -24.96
CA THR A 168 5.92 -25.20 -26.27
C THR A 168 4.57 -24.51 -26.16
N ASN A 169 4.33 -23.60 -27.10
CA ASN A 169 3.04 -23.04 -27.53
C ASN A 169 2.35 -21.99 -26.66
N GLY A 170 2.60 -20.73 -27.02
CA GLY A 170 1.51 -19.82 -27.46
C GLY A 170 0.50 -19.32 -26.43
N GLY A 171 0.72 -19.51 -25.13
CA GLY A 171 -0.16 -19.04 -24.06
C GLY A 171 0.04 -17.56 -23.76
N GLN A 172 -0.93 -16.74 -24.17
CA GLN A 172 -1.00 -15.30 -23.92
C GLN A 172 -0.91 -15.01 -22.41
N ILE A 173 0.21 -14.45 -21.95
CA ILE A 173 0.32 -13.86 -20.62
C ILE A 173 -0.73 -12.74 -20.56
N ARG A 174 -1.78 -12.94 -19.75
CA ARG A 174 -2.76 -11.88 -19.48
C ARG A 174 -2.01 -10.76 -18.74
N ARG A 175 -1.56 -9.78 -19.51
CA ARG A 175 -1.11 -8.48 -19.03
C ARG A 175 -2.19 -7.96 -18.08
N ALA A 176 -1.83 -7.69 -16.83
CA ALA A 176 -2.60 -6.79 -16.00
C ALA A 176 -2.60 -5.43 -16.72
N THR A 177 -3.63 -5.17 -17.51
CA THR A 177 -3.81 -3.90 -18.21
C THR A 177 -4.12 -2.86 -17.15
N PHE A 178 -3.10 -2.10 -16.75
CA PHE A 178 -3.28 -0.85 -16.03
C PHE A 178 -4.09 0.08 -16.95
N SER A 179 -5.38 0.21 -16.67
CA SER A 179 -6.31 1.03 -17.43
C SER A 179 -5.88 2.50 -17.35
N GLN A 180 -5.33 3.03 -18.45
CA GLN A 180 -4.93 4.44 -18.63
C GLN A 180 -6.09 5.47 -18.50
N ARG A 181 -7.26 5.07 -18.00
CA ARG A 181 -8.50 5.84 -18.15
C ARG A 181 -8.72 6.96 -17.13
N ARG A 182 -7.78 7.24 -16.21
CA ARG A 182 -7.97 8.27 -15.17
C ARG A 182 -6.85 9.31 -15.04
N LYS A 183 -6.15 9.64 -16.12
CA LYS A 183 -5.22 10.80 -16.17
C LYS A 183 -5.89 12.19 -15.96
N ARG A 184 -7.20 12.27 -15.72
CA ARG A 184 -7.95 13.55 -15.70
C ARG A 184 -8.55 13.98 -14.37
N ASN A 185 -8.64 13.10 -13.35
CA ASN A 185 -9.30 13.44 -12.07
C ASN A 185 -8.37 13.46 -10.84
N ILE A 186 -7.09 13.10 -10.98
CA ILE A 186 -6.14 13.09 -9.85
C ILE A 186 -5.62 14.51 -9.53
N ALA A 187 -5.59 15.42 -10.52
CA ALA A 187 -5.08 16.78 -10.33
C ALA A 187 -5.90 17.67 -9.35
N GLN A 188 -7.08 17.23 -8.90
CA GLN A 188 -7.93 17.99 -7.97
C GLN A 188 -7.97 17.43 -6.54
N ARG A 189 -7.36 16.27 -6.28
CA ARG A 189 -7.26 15.71 -4.93
C ARG A 189 -5.82 15.78 -4.48
N LYS A 190 -5.38 16.98 -4.08
CA LYS A 190 -4.13 17.11 -3.31
C LYS A 190 -4.30 16.32 -2.03
N ILE A 191 -3.61 15.18 -1.94
CA ILE A 191 -3.32 14.51 -0.69
C ILE A 191 -2.09 15.23 -0.11
#